data_AF-A0AA51L0Y2-F1
#
_entry.id   AF-A0AA51L0Y2-F1
#
_cell.length_a   1.000
_cell.length_b   1.000
_cell.length_c   1.000
_cell.angle_alpha   90.00
_cell.angle_beta   90.00
_cell.angle_gamma   90.00
#
_symmetry.space_group_name_H-M   'P 1'
#
loop_
_entity.id
_entity.type
_entity.pdbx_description
1 polymer ?
#
loop_
_entity_poly.entity_id
_entity_poly.type
_entity_poly.pdbx_seq_one_letter_code
_entity_poly.pdbx_strand_id
1 'polypeptide(L)' 'MQIRNSVKAVLVEGDKILLTKNLDDEGEFYLCPGGGRSTEKHFTTPC' A
#
# COMPACT_ATOMS: atom_id res chain seq x y z
N MET A 1 17.05 -5.21 -15.68
CA MET A 1 16.26 -4.37 -14.75
C MET A 1 15.03 -5.17 -14.33
N GLN A 2 14.79 -5.35 -13.03
CA GLN A 2 13.53 -5.94 -12.55
C GLN A 2 12.54 -4.83 -12.24
N ILE A 3 11.36 -4.89 -12.87
CA ILE A 3 10.27 -3.94 -12.60
C ILE A 3 9.53 -4.42 -11.34
N ARG A 4 9.54 -3.61 -10.29
CA ARG A 4 8.78 -3.87 -9.06
C ARG A 4 7.43 -3.17 -9.14
N ASN A 5 6.40 -3.94 -9.51
CA ASN A 5 5.03 -3.44 -9.47
C ASN A 5 4.49 -3.45 -8.04
N SER A 6 3.83 -2.38 -7.62
CA SER A 6 3.11 -2.31 -6.35
C SER A 6 1.69 -1.80 -6.55
N VAL A 7 0.76 -2.36 -5.79
CA VAL A 7 -0.62 -1.87 -5.72
C VAL A 7 -0.83 -1.25 -4.36
N LYS A 8 -1.60 -0.16 -4.34
CA LYS A 8 -1.96 0.63 -3.17
C LYS A 8 -3.47 0.85 -3.20
N ALA A 9 -4.14 0.61 -2.08
CA ALA A 9 -5.56 0.84 -1.91
C ALA A 9 -5.79 2.20 -1.25
N VAL A 10 -6.70 2.99 -1.81
CA VAL A 10 -7.17 4.24 -1.20
C VAL A 10 -8.52 3.94 -0.57
N LEU A 11 -8.56 3.83 0.75
CA LEU A 11 -9.79 3.58 1.51
C LEU A 11 -10.24 4.90 2.12
N VAL A 12 -11.49 5.29 1.83
CA VAL A 12 -12.09 6.57 2.24
C VAL A 12 -13.27 6.31 3.17
N GLU A 13 -13.32 6.99 4.31
CA GLU A 13 -14.45 6.98 5.25
C GLU A 13 -14.75 8.43 5.66
N GLY A 14 -15.86 8.98 5.14
CA GLY A 14 -16.16 10.41 5.26
C GLY A 14 -15.02 11.25 4.67
N ASP A 15 -14.49 12.18 5.47
CA ASP A 15 -13.38 13.07 5.09
C ASP A 15 -11.99 12.52 5.48
N LYS A 16 -11.89 11.22 5.76
CA LYS A 16 -10.64 10.57 6.20
C LYS A 16 -10.20 9.50 5.20
N ILE A 17 -8.88 9.30 5.12
CA ILE A 17 -8.26 8.20 4.38
C ILE A 17 -7.43 7.31 5.30
N LEU A 18 -7.41 5.99 5.02
CA LEU A 18 -6.59 5.04 5.77
C LEU A 18 -5.15 5.02 5.26
N LEU A 19 -4.19 5.15 6.18
CA LEU A 19 -2.75 5.10 5.90
C LEU A 19 -2.04 4.18 6.90
N THR A 20 -0.94 3.56 6.49
CA THR A 20 0.01 2.87 7.37
C THR A 20 1.10 3.84 7.81
N LYS A 21 1.34 3.95 9.12
CA LYS A 21 2.48 4.68 9.68
C LYS A 21 3.69 3.75 9.73
N ASN A 22 4.81 4.21 9.20
CA ASN A 22 6.07 3.47 9.16
C ASN A 22 7.21 4.37 9.69
N LEU A 23 8.33 3.76 10.06
CA LEU A 23 9.53 4.42 10.56
C LEU A 23 10.74 3.81 9.87
N ASP A 24 11.63 4.64 9.35
CA ASP A 24 12.96 4.26 8.89
C ASP A 24 14.04 5.17 9.51
N ASP A 25 15.28 5.03 9.05
CA ASP A 25 16.41 5.81 9.54
C ASP A 25 16.30 7.33 9.23
N GLU A 26 15.41 7.72 8.31
CA GLU A 26 15.14 9.13 7.96
C GLU A 26 13.93 9.71 8.71
N GLY A 27 13.05 8.87 9.26
CA GLY A 27 11.99 9.26 10.19
C GLY A 27 10.62 8.61 9.93
N GLU A 28 9.57 9.22 10.47
CA GLU A 28 8.20 8.72 10.32
C GLU A 28 7.60 9.08 8.95
N PHE A 29 6.95 8.12 8.29
CA PHE A 29 6.25 8.35 7.03
C PHE A 29 4.94 7.56 6.92
N TYR A 30 4.09 7.98 5.99
CA TYR A 30 2.76 7.39 5.76
C TYR A 30 2.62 6.90 4.33
N LEU A 31 2.01 5.71 4.16
CA LEU A 31 1.70 5.13 2.86
C LEU A 31 0.25 4.63 2.83
N CYS A 32 -0.36 4.63 1.66
CA CYS A 32 -1.60 3.89 1.46
C CYS A 32 -1.35 2.39 1.70
N PRO A 33 -2.33 1.65 2.26
CA PRO A 33 -2.24 0.20 2.41
C PRO A 33 -1.97 -0.48 1.06
N GLY A 34 -1.15 -1.52 1.04
CA GLY A 34 -0.86 -2.28 -0.18
C GLY A 34 0.51 -2.94 -0.15
N GLY A 35 0.91 -3.55 -1.27
CA GLY A 35 2.12 -4.36 -1.32
C GLY A 35 2.69 -4.49 -2.74
N GLY A 36 3.92 -5.00 -2.81
CA GLY A 36 4.53 -5.41 -4.08
C GLY A 36 4.00 -6.76 -4.54
N ARG A 37 3.89 -7.02 -5.85
CA ARG A 37 3.60 -8.37 -6.35
C ARG A 37 4.86 -9.22 -6.28
N SER A 38 4.72 -10.42 -5.71
CA SER A 38 5.51 -11.59 -6.12
C SER A 38 4.75 -12.29 -7.25
N THR A 39 5.44 -12.98 -8.16
CA THR A 39 5.00 -13.34 -9.52
C THR A 39 3.66 -14.11 -9.66
N GLU A 40 3.01 -14.54 -8.57
CA GLU A 40 1.87 -15.47 -8.62
C GLU A 40 0.58 -15.05 -7.88
N LYS A 41 0.40 -13.78 -7.46
CA LYS A 41 -0.86 -13.38 -6.78
C LYS A 41 -1.65 -12.29 -7.51
N HIS A 42 -2.95 -12.57 -7.74
CA HIS A 42 -3.95 -11.58 -8.13
C HIS A 42 -4.38 -10.78 -6.89
N PHE A 43 -4.44 -9.45 -7.01
CA PHE A 43 -5.03 -8.61 -5.98
C PHE A 43 -6.55 -8.64 -6.14
N THR A 44 -7.24 -9.31 -5.24
CA THR A 44 -8.70 -9.26 -5.13
C THR A 44 -9.07 -8.60 -3.82
N THR A 45 -9.78 -7.48 -3.87
CA THR A 45 -10.56 -6.97 -2.74
C THR A 45 -11.79 -7.86 -2.57
N PRO A 46 -12.01 -8.53 -1.43
CA PRO A 46 -13.30 -9.14 -1.16
C PRO A 46 -14.34 -8.03 -1.09
N CYS A 47 -15.37 -8.14 -1.94
CA CYS A 47 -16.56 -7.30 -1.90
C CYS A 47 -17.36 -7.57 -0.62
#